data_AF-A0ABC8BTE0-F1
#
_entry.id   AF-A0ABC8BTE0-F1
#
_cell.length_a   1.000
_cell.length_b   1.000
_cell.length_c   1.000
_cell.angle_alpha   90.00
_cell.angle_beta   90.00
_cell.angle_gamma   90.00
#
_symmetry.space_group_name_H-M   'P 1'
#
loop_
_entity.id
_entity.type
_entity.pdbx_description
1 polymer ?
#
loop_
_entity_poly.entity_id
_entity_poly.type
_entity_poly.pdbx_seq_one_letter_code
_entity_poly.pdbx_strand_id
1 'polypeptide(L)'
;MSLPDVVHTVWSLSAEGVVLPLLVLTLASAGVAWAVRRRGAGHRWHGRHGGLVFAAFASVGLILSVALFRDGSPGFAPRQLLHWSANGWQRISYDPFSSTEVLLNVALFVPAAFFWTLLTGRPPRVLVAMAGLSFLVECLQAVTGLGANDVADLIANSAGGALGVLAGSFVWWLRRRADGALRHSRRQTVLTLGGAAVLVAAAVAGVFLGAEQRQASLERELHSRFAGTGLETYAAWEADDSLHEEVFDAVSVLADGIRHREDGVRVRYPASFLGLPRCVFVEWAPGDVAVHRGFGRECSVFMG
;
A
#
# COMPACT_ATOMS: atom_id res chain seq x y z
N MET A 1 -16.14 -7.57 16.48
CA MET A 1 -16.50 -8.08 15.14
C MET A 1 -17.25 -9.36 15.32
N SER A 2 -18.46 -9.43 14.77
CA SER A 2 -19.28 -10.64 14.78
C SER A 2 -18.74 -11.60 13.71
N LEU A 3 -18.85 -12.92 13.94
CA LEU A 3 -18.58 -13.93 12.90
C LEU A 3 -19.24 -13.61 11.53
N PRO A 4 -20.50 -13.13 11.45
CA PRO A 4 -21.11 -12.78 10.16
C PRO A 4 -20.43 -11.59 9.44
N ASP A 5 -19.84 -10.64 10.16
CA ASP A 5 -19.13 -9.51 9.54
C ASP A 5 -17.85 -9.98 8.83
N VAL A 6 -17.12 -10.90 9.47
CA VAL A 6 -15.91 -11.51 8.88
C VAL A 6 -16.28 -12.33 7.65
N VAL A 7 -17.38 -13.07 7.69
CA VAL A 7 -17.85 -13.87 6.55
C VAL A 7 -18.23 -12.97 5.38
N HIS A 8 -18.92 -11.84 5.61
CA HIS A 8 -19.26 -10.91 4.55
C HIS A 8 -18.05 -10.18 3.96
N THR A 9 -17.07 -9.78 4.77
CA THR A 9 -15.81 -9.18 4.28
C THR A 9 -14.99 -10.20 3.49
N VAL A 10 -14.92 -11.45 3.95
CA VAL A 10 -14.25 -12.54 3.22
C VAL A 10 -15.00 -12.87 1.92
N TRP A 11 -16.33 -12.82 1.92
CA TRP A 11 -17.15 -13.04 0.73
C TRP A 11 -17.00 -11.91 -0.29
N SER A 12 -16.97 -10.64 0.13
CA SER A 12 -16.75 -9.50 -0.79
C SER A 12 -15.36 -9.53 -1.41
N LEU A 13 -14.32 -9.83 -0.61
CA LEU A 13 -12.96 -10.05 -1.11
C LEU A 13 -12.86 -11.26 -2.08
N SER A 14 -13.71 -12.29 -1.88
CA SER A 14 -13.79 -13.44 -2.78
C SER A 14 -14.56 -13.16 -4.07
N ALA A 15 -15.53 -12.25 -4.03
CA ALA A 15 -16.33 -11.84 -5.18
C ALA A 15 -15.57 -10.90 -6.13
N GLU A 16 -14.59 -10.13 -5.62
CA GLU A 16 -13.73 -9.24 -6.42
C GLU A 16 -12.53 -9.95 -7.08
N GLY A 17 -12.45 -11.28 -7.01
CA GLY A 17 -11.45 -12.05 -7.76
C GLY A 17 -10.00 -11.95 -7.26
N VAL A 18 -9.73 -11.26 -6.14
CA VAL A 18 -8.37 -11.08 -5.58
C VAL A 18 -7.96 -12.21 -4.63
N VAL A 19 -8.92 -12.81 -3.91
CA VAL A 19 -8.65 -13.88 -2.92
C VAL A 19 -8.19 -15.17 -3.58
N LEU A 20 -8.79 -15.57 -4.70
CA LEU A 20 -8.45 -16.83 -5.36
C LEU A 20 -7.01 -16.84 -5.93
N PRO A 21 -6.52 -15.79 -6.63
CA PRO A 21 -5.11 -15.67 -7.02
C PRO A 21 -4.15 -15.63 -5.82
N LEU A 22 -4.48 -14.87 -4.76
CA LEU A 22 -3.69 -14.84 -3.52
C LEU A 22 -3.55 -16.24 -2.90
N LEU A 23 -4.65 -16.98 -2.83
CA LEU A 23 -4.67 -18.35 -2.30
C LEU A 23 -3.87 -19.30 -3.19
N VAL A 24 -4.06 -19.25 -4.50
CA VAL A 24 -3.33 -20.10 -5.47
C VAL A 24 -1.84 -19.81 -5.44
N LEU A 25 -1.42 -18.54 -5.41
CA LEU A 25 0.00 -18.15 -5.34
C LEU A 25 0.63 -18.48 -3.98
N THR A 26 -0.13 -18.35 -2.88
CA THR A 26 0.33 -18.76 -1.55
C THR A 26 0.50 -20.27 -1.46
N LEU A 27 -0.47 -21.05 -1.97
CA LEU A 27 -0.41 -22.51 -2.02
C LEU A 27 0.69 -23.00 -2.97
N ALA A 28 0.87 -22.36 -4.13
CA ALA A 28 1.97 -22.66 -5.05
C ALA A 28 3.33 -22.35 -4.41
N SER A 29 3.44 -21.22 -3.70
CA SER A 29 4.65 -20.84 -2.94
C SER A 29 4.97 -21.85 -1.84
N ALA A 30 3.95 -22.31 -1.11
CA ALA A 30 4.07 -23.37 -0.11
C ALA A 30 4.48 -24.71 -0.75
N GLY A 31 3.90 -25.05 -1.91
CA GLY A 31 4.24 -26.24 -2.70
C GLY A 31 5.67 -26.24 -3.23
N VAL A 32 6.16 -25.09 -3.72
CA VAL A 32 7.56 -24.91 -4.14
C VAL A 32 8.50 -25.01 -2.94
N ALA A 33 8.17 -24.36 -1.81
CA ALA A 33 8.95 -24.48 -0.59
C ALA A 33 9.02 -25.94 -0.11
N TRP A 34 7.91 -26.68 -0.19
CA TRP A 34 7.84 -28.11 0.13
C TRP A 34 8.65 -28.96 -0.85
N ALA A 35 8.56 -28.73 -2.16
CA ALA A 35 9.28 -29.48 -3.18
C ALA A 35 10.80 -29.24 -3.11
N VAL A 36 11.21 -28.00 -2.85
CA VAL A 36 12.61 -27.62 -2.61
C VAL A 36 13.13 -28.29 -1.33
N ARG A 37 12.33 -28.30 -0.26
CA ARG A 37 12.63 -29.04 0.99
C ARG A 37 12.78 -30.55 0.74
N ARG A 38 11.96 -31.13 -0.15
CA ARG A 38 11.97 -32.56 -0.47
C ARG A 38 13.15 -32.97 -1.35
N ARG A 39 13.56 -32.12 -2.31
CA ARG A 39 14.71 -32.39 -3.21
C ARG A 39 16.07 -32.17 -2.54
N GLY A 40 16.14 -31.32 -1.51
CA GLY A 40 17.35 -31.09 -0.71
C GLY A 40 17.59 -32.15 0.37
N ALA A 41 17.43 -33.44 0.05
CA ALA A 41 17.56 -34.57 0.98
C ALA A 41 19.02 -34.79 1.46
N GLY A 42 19.49 -33.87 2.30
CA GLY A 42 20.67 -33.97 3.14
C GLY A 42 20.33 -33.49 4.55
N HIS A 43 20.64 -34.31 5.55
CA HIS A 43 20.14 -34.30 6.93
C HIS A 43 20.40 -33.02 7.77
N ARG A 44 21.01 -31.96 7.19
CA ARG A 44 21.32 -30.68 7.86
C ARG A 44 20.55 -29.46 7.33
N TRP A 45 19.82 -29.59 6.22
CA TRP A 45 19.13 -28.46 5.57
C TRP A 45 17.73 -28.14 6.15
N HIS A 46 17.20 -29.03 7.00
CA HIS A 46 15.76 -29.19 7.25
C HIS A 46 15.08 -28.20 8.24
N GLY A 47 15.83 -27.36 8.97
CA GLY A 47 15.24 -26.49 10.01
C GLY A 47 15.24 -25.00 9.69
N ARG A 48 16.39 -24.45 9.27
CA ARG A 48 16.62 -22.99 9.25
C ARG A 48 16.31 -22.30 7.93
N HIS A 49 16.41 -23.01 6.80
CA HIS A 49 16.19 -22.41 5.48
C HIS A 49 14.73 -22.51 5.01
N GLY A 50 13.94 -23.42 5.57
CA GLY A 50 12.54 -23.62 5.16
C GLY A 50 11.66 -22.39 5.36
N GLY A 51 11.76 -21.73 6.52
CA GLY A 51 11.02 -20.49 6.78
C GLY A 51 11.47 -19.32 5.90
N LEU A 52 12.78 -19.24 5.60
CA LEU A 52 13.33 -18.21 4.71
C LEU A 52 12.90 -18.41 3.25
N VAL A 53 12.91 -19.66 2.76
CA VAL A 53 12.40 -20.01 1.45
C VAL A 53 10.91 -19.67 1.36
N PHE A 54 10.11 -20.10 2.34
CA PHE A 54 8.69 -19.75 2.38
C PHE A 54 8.46 -18.23 2.34
N ALA A 55 9.16 -17.46 3.19
CA ALA A 55 9.04 -16.00 3.22
C ALA A 55 9.42 -15.35 1.88
N ALA A 56 10.51 -15.80 1.25
CA ALA A 56 10.95 -15.30 -0.04
C ALA A 56 9.92 -15.55 -1.16
N PHE A 57 9.37 -16.77 -1.24
CA PHE A 57 8.35 -17.08 -2.25
C PHE A 57 7.01 -16.41 -1.94
N ALA A 58 6.56 -16.43 -0.68
CA ALA A 58 5.32 -15.78 -0.26
C ALA A 58 5.33 -14.27 -0.56
N SER A 59 6.46 -13.59 -0.34
CA SER A 59 6.60 -12.17 -0.66
C SER A 59 6.52 -11.87 -2.17
N VAL A 60 7.02 -12.75 -3.04
CA VAL A 60 6.86 -12.63 -4.50
C VAL A 60 5.42 -12.93 -4.90
N GLY A 61 4.79 -13.94 -4.29
CA GLY A 61 3.36 -14.20 -4.48
C GLY A 61 2.50 -12.98 -4.13
N LEU A 62 2.81 -12.32 -3.01
CA LEU A 62 2.15 -11.09 -2.60
C LEU A 62 2.36 -9.95 -3.61
N ILE A 63 3.58 -9.76 -4.13
CA ILE A 63 3.85 -8.78 -5.19
C ILE A 63 2.94 -9.04 -6.39
N LEU A 64 2.93 -10.28 -6.90
CA LEU A 64 2.14 -10.64 -8.08
C LEU A 64 0.64 -10.45 -7.83
N SER A 65 0.15 -10.79 -6.64
CA SER A 65 -1.26 -10.62 -6.30
C SER A 65 -1.68 -9.17 -6.18
N VAL A 66 -0.89 -8.33 -5.51
CA VAL A 66 -1.25 -6.92 -5.30
C VAL A 66 -1.02 -6.11 -6.56
N ALA A 67 0.10 -6.33 -7.25
CA ALA A 67 0.48 -5.51 -8.38
C ALA A 67 -0.30 -5.87 -9.65
N LEU A 68 -0.66 -7.14 -9.88
CA LEU A 68 -1.44 -7.49 -11.08
C LEU A 68 -2.93 -7.12 -10.99
N PHE A 69 -3.52 -7.03 -9.80
CA PHE A 69 -4.97 -6.82 -9.62
C PHE A 69 -5.32 -5.44 -9.07
N ARG A 70 -4.78 -4.39 -9.69
CA ARG A 70 -4.89 -3.03 -9.17
C ARG A 70 -6.13 -2.28 -9.65
N ASP A 71 -6.36 -2.15 -10.97
CA ASP A 71 -7.32 -1.14 -11.47
C ASP A 71 -8.15 -1.54 -12.72
N GLY A 72 -7.98 -2.73 -13.29
CA GLY A 72 -8.47 -3.00 -14.65
C GLY A 72 -9.52 -4.10 -14.80
N SER A 73 -10.43 -3.88 -15.75
CA SER A 73 -11.24 -4.95 -16.35
C SER A 73 -10.33 -5.78 -17.29
N PRO A 74 -10.23 -7.10 -17.13
CA PRO A 74 -9.29 -7.90 -17.91
C PRO A 74 -9.58 -7.79 -19.43
N GLY A 75 -8.54 -7.46 -20.22
CA GLY A 75 -8.63 -7.30 -21.66
C GLY A 75 -7.26 -7.36 -22.34
N PHE A 76 -7.14 -8.00 -23.49
CA PHE A 76 -5.84 -8.15 -24.16
C PHE A 76 -5.53 -6.95 -25.09
N ALA A 77 -4.60 -6.09 -24.68
CA ALA A 77 -4.26 -4.83 -25.37
C ALA A 77 -2.74 -4.66 -25.58
N PRO A 78 -2.09 -5.46 -26.43
CA PRO A 78 -0.62 -5.45 -26.59
C PRO A 78 -0.04 -4.13 -27.09
N ARG A 79 -0.86 -3.25 -27.70
CA ARG A 79 -0.44 -1.91 -28.13
C ARG A 79 -0.09 -1.00 -26.95
N GLN A 80 -0.64 -1.24 -25.76
CA GLN A 80 -0.34 -0.44 -24.57
C GLN A 80 1.10 -0.60 -24.07
N LEU A 81 1.82 -1.66 -24.47
CA LEU A 81 3.25 -1.83 -24.16
C LEU A 81 4.12 -0.65 -24.65
N LEU A 82 3.68 0.05 -25.70
CA LEU A 82 4.39 1.17 -26.28
C LEU A 82 4.04 2.52 -25.61
N HIS A 83 3.01 2.55 -24.77
CA HIS A 83 2.47 3.78 -24.18
C HIS A 83 2.80 3.87 -22.69
N TRP A 84 4.06 4.10 -22.38
CA TRP A 84 4.49 4.32 -20.99
C TRP A 84 4.07 5.71 -20.51
N SER A 85 3.30 5.75 -19.44
CA SER A 85 3.01 6.99 -18.74
C SER A 85 4.27 7.52 -18.06
N ALA A 86 4.49 8.83 -18.19
CA ALA A 86 5.49 9.56 -17.42
C ALA A 86 4.86 10.49 -16.37
N ASN A 87 3.53 10.48 -16.24
CA ASN A 87 2.81 11.40 -15.37
C ASN A 87 3.15 11.15 -13.90
N GLY A 88 3.51 9.91 -13.53
CA GLY A 88 3.99 9.61 -12.19
C GLY A 88 5.34 10.24 -11.83
N TRP A 89 6.15 10.66 -12.80
CA TRP A 89 7.39 11.36 -12.51
C TRP A 89 7.16 12.68 -11.78
N GLN A 90 6.09 13.40 -12.13
CA GLN A 90 5.73 14.63 -11.42
C GLN A 90 5.38 14.32 -9.96
N ARG A 91 4.62 13.24 -9.70
CA ARG A 91 4.28 12.79 -8.34
C ARG A 91 5.53 12.51 -7.50
N ILE A 92 6.50 11.77 -8.05
CA ILE A 92 7.77 11.47 -7.35
C ILE A 92 8.63 12.72 -7.17
N SER A 93 8.65 13.64 -8.14
CA SER A 93 9.54 14.80 -8.12
C SER A 93 9.08 15.89 -7.16
N TYR A 94 7.77 16.10 -7.00
CA TYR A 94 7.23 17.15 -6.15
C TYR A 94 6.99 16.69 -4.71
N ASP A 95 6.47 15.47 -4.51
CA ASP A 95 6.19 14.95 -3.17
C ASP A 95 6.19 13.40 -3.15
N PRO A 96 7.38 12.78 -3.09
CA PRO A 96 7.53 11.33 -3.18
C PRO A 96 6.92 10.58 -1.98
N PHE A 97 6.59 11.29 -0.90
CA PHE A 97 6.04 10.70 0.31
C PHE A 97 4.52 10.92 0.47
N SER A 98 3.90 11.83 -0.27
CA SER A 98 2.42 11.96 -0.25
C SER A 98 1.69 11.00 -1.18
N SER A 99 2.39 10.40 -2.14
CA SER A 99 1.80 9.39 -3.02
C SER A 99 1.77 8.02 -2.33
N THR A 100 0.58 7.65 -1.85
CA THR A 100 0.28 6.31 -1.29
C THR A 100 0.74 5.18 -2.20
N GLU A 101 0.54 5.35 -3.51
CA GLU A 101 0.87 4.38 -4.55
C GLU A 101 2.39 4.11 -4.61
N VAL A 102 3.18 5.18 -4.60
CA VAL A 102 4.65 5.11 -4.62
C VAL A 102 5.16 4.42 -3.36
N LEU A 103 4.63 4.80 -2.19
CA LEU A 103 5.03 4.18 -0.91
C LEU A 103 4.66 2.69 -0.84
N LEU A 104 3.50 2.31 -1.38
CA LEU A 104 3.06 0.92 -1.45
C LEU A 104 3.98 0.07 -2.33
N ASN A 105 4.30 0.57 -3.51
CA ASN A 105 5.21 -0.07 -4.45
C ASN A 105 6.59 -0.29 -3.83
N VAL A 106 7.13 0.73 -3.14
CA VAL A 106 8.36 0.59 -2.34
C VAL A 106 8.19 -0.48 -1.25
N ALA A 107 7.15 -0.38 -0.42
CA ALA A 107 6.94 -1.26 0.73
C ALA A 107 6.74 -2.72 0.33
N LEU A 108 6.11 -2.98 -0.82
CA LEU A 108 5.81 -4.31 -1.33
C LEU A 108 7.08 -5.06 -1.77
N PHE A 109 8.05 -4.36 -2.36
CA PHE A 109 9.29 -4.95 -2.84
C PHE A 109 10.37 -5.15 -1.77
N VAL A 110 10.34 -4.36 -0.67
CA VAL A 110 11.34 -4.44 0.42
C VAL A 110 11.43 -5.85 1.03
N PRO A 111 10.34 -6.50 1.49
CA PRO A 111 10.42 -7.83 2.09
C PRO A 111 10.94 -8.88 1.12
N ALA A 112 10.51 -8.83 -0.15
CA ALA A 112 10.95 -9.78 -1.16
C ALA A 112 12.45 -9.68 -1.41
N ALA A 113 12.95 -8.47 -1.66
CA ALA A 113 14.36 -8.24 -1.86
C ALA A 113 15.19 -8.60 -0.61
N PHE A 114 14.68 -8.35 0.58
CA PHE A 114 15.32 -8.73 1.84
C PHE A 114 15.48 -10.25 1.97
N PHE A 115 14.38 -11.00 1.85
CA PHE A 115 14.41 -12.46 2.01
C PHE A 115 15.21 -13.15 0.90
N TRP A 116 15.08 -12.70 -0.35
CA TRP A 116 15.87 -13.22 -1.47
C TRP A 116 17.36 -12.91 -1.33
N THR A 117 17.72 -11.74 -0.79
CA THR A 117 19.12 -11.41 -0.47
C THR A 117 19.69 -12.33 0.58
N LEU A 118 18.93 -12.58 1.66
CA LEU A 118 19.34 -13.52 2.70
C LEU A 118 19.40 -14.97 2.22
N LEU A 119 18.51 -15.36 1.31
CA LEU A 119 18.41 -16.72 0.77
C LEU A 119 19.54 -17.02 -0.21
N THR A 120 19.85 -16.08 -1.11
CA THR A 120 20.81 -16.28 -2.19
C THR A 120 22.22 -15.82 -1.85
N GLY A 121 22.37 -14.86 -0.94
CA GLY A 121 23.63 -14.19 -0.65
C GLY A 121 24.21 -13.44 -1.86
N ARG A 122 23.38 -13.03 -2.83
CA ARG A 122 23.81 -12.37 -4.07
C ARG A 122 23.07 -11.04 -4.31
N PRO A 123 23.40 -9.98 -3.55
CA PRO A 123 22.71 -8.69 -3.59
C PRO A 123 22.49 -8.11 -5.00
N PRO A 124 23.50 -8.07 -5.91
CA PRO A 124 23.31 -7.48 -7.24
C PRO A 124 22.33 -8.27 -8.11
N ARG A 125 22.32 -9.61 -7.98
CA ARG A 125 21.39 -10.46 -8.74
C ARG A 125 19.97 -10.30 -8.25
N VAL A 126 19.78 -10.13 -6.94
CA VAL A 126 18.46 -9.87 -6.36
C VAL A 126 17.95 -8.51 -6.82
N LEU A 127 18.78 -7.47 -6.81
CA LEU A 127 18.38 -6.15 -7.29
C LEU A 127 17.92 -6.18 -8.76
N VAL A 128 18.70 -6.83 -9.64
CA VAL A 128 18.33 -7.02 -11.05
C VAL A 128 17.04 -7.83 -11.19
N ALA A 129 16.87 -8.89 -10.38
CA ALA A 129 15.65 -9.69 -10.41
C ALA A 129 14.42 -8.91 -9.93
N MET A 130 14.56 -8.03 -8.94
CA MET A 130 13.45 -7.18 -8.46
C MET A 130 13.08 -6.11 -9.49
N ALA A 131 14.06 -5.43 -10.09
CA ALA A 131 13.81 -4.48 -11.17
C ALA A 131 13.16 -5.17 -12.39
N GLY A 132 13.65 -6.36 -12.76
CA GLY A 132 13.07 -7.17 -13.84
C GLY A 132 11.65 -7.68 -13.53
N LEU A 133 11.38 -8.07 -12.28
CA LEU A 133 10.04 -8.44 -11.83
C LEU A 133 9.09 -7.26 -11.91
N SER A 134 9.51 -6.08 -11.45
CA SER A 134 8.70 -4.85 -11.58
C SER A 134 8.40 -4.54 -13.03
N PHE A 135 9.40 -4.57 -13.92
CA PHE A 135 9.19 -4.34 -15.34
C PHE A 135 8.20 -5.35 -15.96
N LEU A 136 8.34 -6.64 -15.61
CA LEU A 136 7.46 -7.68 -16.11
C LEU A 136 6.00 -7.46 -15.64
N VAL A 137 5.81 -7.04 -14.40
CA VAL A 137 4.49 -6.72 -13.85
C VAL A 137 3.84 -5.58 -14.62
N GLU A 138 4.56 -4.46 -14.84
CA GLU A 138 4.06 -3.33 -15.64
C GLU A 138 3.69 -3.75 -17.08
N CYS A 139 4.54 -4.56 -17.71
CA CYS A 139 4.25 -5.10 -19.04
C CYS A 139 3.01 -6.00 -19.06
N LEU A 140 2.85 -6.84 -18.04
CA LEU A 140 1.68 -7.70 -17.91
C LEU A 140 0.42 -6.88 -17.69
N GLN A 141 0.44 -5.88 -16.81
CA GLN A 141 -0.69 -4.98 -16.58
C GLN A 141 -1.12 -4.28 -17.87
N ALA A 142 -0.17 -3.73 -18.63
CA ALA A 142 -0.44 -3.08 -19.91
C ALA A 142 -1.03 -4.04 -20.96
N VAL A 143 -0.50 -5.26 -21.07
CA VAL A 143 -0.99 -6.25 -22.06
C VAL A 143 -2.34 -6.81 -21.66
N THR A 144 -2.60 -6.98 -20.37
CA THR A 144 -3.82 -7.61 -19.84
C THR A 144 -4.91 -6.63 -19.47
N GLY A 145 -4.68 -5.32 -19.68
CA GLY A 145 -5.66 -4.27 -19.39
C GLY A 145 -5.98 -4.14 -17.90
N LEU A 146 -5.17 -4.77 -17.04
CA LEU A 146 -5.31 -4.75 -15.59
C LEU A 146 -4.78 -3.45 -14.96
N GLY A 147 -4.10 -2.61 -15.76
CA GLY A 147 -3.58 -1.31 -15.39
C GLY A 147 -2.79 -0.68 -16.55
N ALA A 148 -2.30 0.54 -16.35
CA ALA A 148 -1.40 1.22 -17.29
C ALA A 148 0.05 1.09 -16.80
N ASN A 149 0.99 0.92 -17.72
CA ASN A 149 2.42 0.92 -17.41
C ASN A 149 2.91 2.35 -17.09
N ASP A 150 3.41 2.56 -15.87
CA ASP A 150 3.95 3.85 -15.40
C ASP A 150 5.43 3.69 -14.98
N VAL A 151 6.28 4.56 -15.52
CA VAL A 151 7.71 4.57 -15.18
C VAL A 151 7.93 4.88 -13.68
N ALA A 152 7.02 5.65 -13.07
CA ALA A 152 7.09 5.95 -11.65
C ALA A 152 6.93 4.71 -10.77
N ASP A 153 6.05 3.78 -11.16
CA ASP A 153 5.82 2.55 -10.43
C ASP A 153 7.02 1.61 -10.55
N LEU A 154 7.62 1.52 -11.74
CA LEU A 154 8.90 0.82 -11.95
C LEU A 154 10.02 1.35 -11.04
N ILE A 155 10.11 2.67 -10.87
CA ILE A 155 11.12 3.32 -10.00
C ILE A 155 10.83 3.04 -8.53
N ALA A 156 9.59 3.21 -8.10
CA ALA A 156 9.16 2.97 -6.72
C ALA A 156 9.46 1.52 -6.29
N ASN A 157 9.05 0.56 -7.11
CA ASN A 157 9.32 -0.87 -6.89
C ASN A 157 10.83 -1.16 -6.86
N SER A 158 11.60 -0.58 -7.79
CA SER A 158 13.06 -0.73 -7.84
C SER A 158 13.75 -0.13 -6.60
N ALA A 159 13.26 1.00 -6.08
CA ALA A 159 13.73 1.60 -4.84
C ALA A 159 13.43 0.71 -3.63
N GLY A 160 12.22 0.13 -3.55
CA GLY A 160 11.89 -0.90 -2.57
C GLY A 160 12.81 -2.11 -2.65
N GLY A 161 13.10 -2.57 -3.87
CA GLY A 161 14.08 -3.61 -4.13
C GLY A 161 15.46 -3.27 -3.58
N ALA A 162 15.97 -2.07 -3.87
CA ALA A 162 17.26 -1.61 -3.37
C ALA A 162 17.31 -1.55 -1.83
N LEU A 163 16.29 -0.99 -1.19
CA LEU A 163 16.19 -0.91 0.27
C LEU A 163 16.18 -2.30 0.92
N GLY A 164 15.39 -3.24 0.37
CA GLY A 164 15.37 -4.61 0.87
C GLY A 164 16.71 -5.34 0.66
N VAL A 165 17.38 -5.13 -0.48
CA VAL A 165 18.73 -5.66 -0.72
C VAL A 165 19.74 -5.11 0.28
N LEU A 166 19.71 -3.80 0.56
CA LEU A 166 20.59 -3.17 1.55
C LEU A 166 20.36 -3.76 2.95
N ALA A 167 19.10 -3.85 3.40
CA ALA A 167 18.75 -4.45 4.67
C ALA A 167 19.18 -5.92 4.76
N GLY A 168 18.96 -6.70 3.70
CA GLY A 168 19.34 -8.11 3.63
C GLY A 168 20.85 -8.28 3.66
N SER A 169 21.58 -7.43 2.94
CA SER A 169 23.05 -7.42 2.90
C SER A 169 23.64 -7.06 4.27
N PHE A 170 23.05 -6.08 4.96
CA PHE A 170 23.45 -5.68 6.31
C PHE A 170 23.27 -6.83 7.31
N VAL A 171 22.10 -7.48 7.32
CA VAL A 171 21.86 -8.65 8.17
C VAL A 171 22.79 -9.81 7.81
N TRP A 172 23.04 -10.05 6.52
CA TRP A 172 23.97 -11.07 6.07
C TRP A 172 25.41 -10.81 6.50
N TRP A 173 25.85 -9.55 6.43
CA TRP A 173 27.15 -9.11 6.91
C TRP A 173 27.30 -9.27 8.44
N LEU A 174 26.27 -8.89 9.21
CA LEU A 174 26.22 -9.10 10.66
C LEU A 174 26.35 -10.59 11.02
N ARG A 175 25.69 -11.47 10.27
CA ARG A 175 25.80 -12.93 10.45
C ARG A 175 27.24 -13.40 10.29
N ARG A 176 27.91 -12.99 9.18
CA ARG A 176 29.30 -13.39 8.91
C ARG A 176 30.28 -12.90 9.97
N ARG A 177 30.05 -11.74 10.58
CA ARG A 177 30.88 -11.22 11.68
C ARG A 177 30.65 -11.93 13.01
N ALA A 178 29.45 -12.47 13.23
CA ALA A 178 29.09 -13.15 14.46
C ALA A 178 29.54 -14.63 14.53
N ASP A 179 30.05 -15.19 13.43
CA ASP A 179 30.43 -16.61 13.31
C ASP A 179 31.74 -16.98 14.05
N GLY A 180 32.23 -16.13 14.97
CA GLY A 180 33.43 -16.37 15.79
C GLY A 180 33.20 -16.89 17.21
N ALA A 181 32.01 -16.77 17.82
CA ALA A 181 31.80 -17.23 19.21
C ALA A 181 30.31 -17.44 19.58
N LEU A 182 29.97 -18.69 19.95
CA LEU A 182 28.80 -19.12 20.75
C LEU A 182 27.40 -19.21 20.10
N ARG A 183 26.82 -20.42 20.22
CA ARG A 183 25.38 -20.81 20.12
C ARG A 183 24.59 -20.23 18.92
N HIS A 184 25.00 -20.74 17.77
CA HIS A 184 24.50 -20.55 16.41
C HIS A 184 22.98 -20.68 16.13
N SER A 185 22.12 -21.08 17.08
CA SER A 185 20.68 -21.32 16.79
C SER A 185 19.77 -20.17 17.21
N ARG A 186 19.84 -19.80 18.49
CA ARG A 186 18.84 -18.90 19.09
C ARG A 186 19.06 -17.46 18.65
N ARG A 187 20.31 -17.00 18.61
CA ARG A 187 20.68 -15.65 18.16
C ARG A 187 20.35 -15.40 16.68
N GLN A 188 20.52 -16.41 15.82
CA GLN A 188 20.19 -16.29 14.39
C GLN A 188 18.68 -16.13 14.17
N THR A 189 17.87 -16.92 14.87
CA THR A 189 16.41 -16.76 14.86
C THR A 189 16.00 -15.39 15.38
N VAL A 190 16.62 -14.90 16.47
CA VAL A 190 16.33 -13.57 17.03
C VAL A 190 16.67 -12.43 16.06
N LEU A 191 17.80 -12.48 15.36
CA LEU A 191 18.16 -11.44 14.38
C LEU A 191 17.25 -11.45 13.16
N THR A 192 16.83 -12.63 12.71
CA THR A 192 15.95 -12.74 11.53
C THR A 192 14.51 -12.34 11.85
N LEU A 193 14.00 -12.80 13.00
CA LEU A 193 12.69 -12.38 13.51
C LEU A 193 12.68 -10.91 13.90
N GLY A 194 13.77 -10.41 14.50
CA GLY A 194 13.94 -9.00 14.82
C GLY A 194 13.96 -8.12 13.58
N GLY A 195 14.73 -8.50 12.54
CA GLY A 195 14.71 -7.80 11.26
C GLY A 195 13.34 -7.82 10.58
N ALA A 196 12.66 -8.98 10.57
CA ALA A 196 11.30 -9.08 10.06
C ALA A 196 10.31 -8.23 10.87
N ALA A 197 10.41 -8.22 12.20
CA ALA A 197 9.58 -7.41 13.08
C ALA A 197 9.80 -5.90 12.86
N VAL A 198 11.05 -5.47 12.64
CA VAL A 198 11.37 -4.08 12.29
C VAL A 198 10.77 -3.69 10.95
N LEU A 199 10.83 -4.57 9.94
CA LEU A 199 10.20 -4.31 8.63
C LEU A 199 8.68 -4.24 8.73
N VAL A 200 8.05 -5.13 9.49
CA VAL A 200 6.60 -5.07 9.76
C VAL A 200 6.24 -3.80 10.51
N ALA A 201 7.01 -3.43 11.55
CA ALA A 201 6.79 -2.20 12.30
C ALA A 201 6.95 -0.96 11.41
N ALA A 202 7.94 -0.95 10.51
CA ALA A 202 8.13 0.13 9.54
C ALA A 202 6.99 0.21 8.52
N ALA A 203 6.49 -0.93 8.03
CA ALA A 203 5.32 -0.97 7.15
C ALA A 203 4.07 -0.44 7.86
N VAL A 204 3.81 -0.88 9.10
CA VAL A 204 2.70 -0.39 9.92
C VAL A 204 2.84 1.11 10.17
N ALA A 205 4.02 1.58 10.58
CA ALA A 205 4.28 3.01 10.78
C ALA A 205 4.04 3.80 9.48
N GLY A 206 4.46 3.28 8.33
CA GLY A 206 4.18 3.87 7.02
C GLY A 206 2.69 4.01 6.73
N VAL A 207 1.87 3.02 7.11
CA VAL A 207 0.40 3.11 7.01
C VAL A 207 -0.15 4.26 7.85
N PHE A 208 0.29 4.37 9.11
CA PHE A 208 -0.20 5.42 10.01
C PHE A 208 0.26 6.82 9.59
N LEU A 209 1.54 6.97 9.23
CA LEU A 209 2.10 8.25 8.78
C LEU A 209 1.50 8.70 7.45
N GLY A 210 1.30 7.78 6.51
CA GLY A 210 0.65 8.07 5.23
C GLY A 210 -0.81 8.50 5.41
N ALA A 211 -1.55 7.83 6.30
CA ALA A 211 -2.91 8.22 6.64
C ALA A 211 -2.97 9.63 7.26
N GLU A 212 -2.03 9.94 8.15
CA GLU A 212 -1.94 11.26 8.78
C GLU A 212 -1.57 12.36 7.76
N GLN A 213 -0.62 12.10 6.87
CA GLN A 213 -0.21 13.06 5.84
C GLN A 213 -1.35 13.34 4.85
N ARG A 214 -2.10 12.32 4.42
CA ARG A 214 -3.24 12.49 3.52
C ARG A 214 -4.35 13.33 4.17
N GLN A 215 -4.66 13.02 5.42
CA GLN A 215 -5.65 13.77 6.19
C GLN A 215 -5.22 15.23 6.41
N ALA A 216 -3.95 15.48 6.73
CA ALA A 216 -3.40 16.82 6.92
C ALA A 216 -3.33 17.62 5.60
N SER A 217 -3.15 16.95 4.46
CA SER A 217 -3.22 17.60 3.14
C SER A 217 -4.65 18.06 2.83
N LEU A 218 -5.62 17.17 3.04
CA LEU A 218 -7.03 17.47 2.80
C LEU A 218 -7.54 18.58 3.73
N GLU A 219 -7.15 18.56 5.01
CA GLU A 219 -7.49 19.63 5.95
C GLU A 219 -6.95 20.99 5.49
N ARG A 220 -5.68 21.06 5.04
CA ARG A 220 -5.10 22.32 4.55
C ARG A 220 -5.82 22.84 3.31
N GLU A 221 -6.17 21.93 2.40
CA GLU A 221 -6.95 22.27 1.21
C GLU A 221 -8.31 22.84 1.58
N LEU A 222 -9.09 22.11 2.40
CA LEU A 222 -10.42 22.53 2.85
C LEU A 222 -10.36 23.85 3.64
N HIS A 223 -9.38 24.01 4.53
CA HIS A 223 -9.18 25.23 5.29
C HIS A 223 -8.86 26.41 4.37
N SER A 224 -7.95 26.23 3.41
CA SER A 224 -7.64 27.27 2.41
C SER A 224 -8.84 27.60 1.52
N ARG A 225 -9.67 26.62 1.19
CA ARG A 225 -10.81 26.75 0.28
C ARG A 225 -11.95 27.51 0.91
N PHE A 226 -12.27 27.16 2.16
CA PHE A 226 -13.45 27.64 2.86
C PHE A 226 -13.14 28.76 3.86
N ALA A 227 -11.88 29.17 4.02
CA ALA A 227 -11.50 30.28 4.90
C ALA A 227 -12.35 31.53 4.63
N GLY A 228 -12.92 32.09 5.70
CA GLY A 228 -13.74 33.31 5.63
C GLY A 228 -15.17 33.10 5.14
N THR A 229 -15.62 31.85 4.99
CA THR A 229 -17.01 31.51 4.65
C THR A 229 -17.82 31.24 5.92
N GLY A 230 -19.14 31.28 5.82
CA GLY A 230 -20.05 30.96 6.94
C GLY A 230 -21.34 30.31 6.45
N LEU A 231 -22.26 30.06 7.37
CA LEU A 231 -23.52 29.37 7.07
C LEU A 231 -24.35 30.03 5.95
N GLU A 232 -24.35 31.36 5.86
CA GLU A 232 -25.05 32.09 4.79
C GLU A 232 -24.41 31.84 3.42
N THR A 233 -23.08 31.78 3.36
CA THR A 233 -22.34 31.47 2.12
C THR A 233 -22.63 30.05 1.67
N TYR A 234 -22.64 29.09 2.60
CA TYR A 234 -23.01 27.71 2.31
C TYR A 234 -24.44 27.62 1.78
N ALA A 235 -25.40 28.28 2.41
CA ALA A 235 -26.80 28.28 1.98
C ALA A 235 -26.98 28.88 0.57
N ALA A 236 -26.16 29.87 0.20
CA ALA A 236 -26.17 30.43 -1.15
C ALA A 236 -25.67 29.42 -2.21
N TRP A 237 -24.63 28.64 -1.88
CA TRP A 237 -24.16 27.56 -2.76
C TRP A 237 -25.16 26.42 -2.87
N GLU A 238 -25.82 26.06 -1.78
CA GLU A 238 -26.84 25.00 -1.78
C GLU A 238 -28.10 25.39 -2.59
N ALA A 239 -28.41 26.68 -2.67
CA ALA A 239 -29.56 27.18 -3.44
C ALA A 239 -29.30 27.27 -4.95
N ASP A 240 -28.04 27.20 -5.40
CA ASP A 240 -27.63 27.31 -6.80
C ASP A 240 -26.78 26.10 -7.20
N ASP A 241 -27.40 25.15 -7.91
CA ASP A 241 -26.74 23.91 -8.35
C ASP A 241 -25.42 24.16 -9.10
N SER A 242 -25.32 25.25 -9.87
CA SER A 242 -24.11 25.55 -10.64
C SER A 242 -22.95 25.98 -9.76
N LEU A 243 -23.24 26.78 -8.72
CA LEU A 243 -22.26 27.19 -7.71
C LEU A 243 -21.91 26.03 -6.78
N HIS A 244 -22.87 25.15 -6.48
CA HIS A 244 -22.63 23.94 -5.70
C HIS A 244 -21.59 23.06 -6.39
N GLU A 245 -21.81 22.70 -7.66
CA GLU A 245 -20.87 21.87 -8.41
C GLU A 245 -19.50 22.54 -8.52
N GLU A 246 -19.43 23.83 -8.87
CA GLU A 246 -18.15 24.56 -9.01
C GLU A 246 -17.33 24.57 -7.72
N VAL A 247 -17.97 24.78 -6.57
CA VAL A 247 -17.30 24.89 -5.28
C VAL A 247 -16.85 23.53 -4.75
N PHE A 248 -17.72 22.52 -4.83
CA PHE A 248 -17.50 21.21 -4.22
C PHE A 248 -16.71 20.24 -5.12
N ASP A 249 -16.87 20.28 -6.45
CA ASP A 249 -16.12 19.43 -7.38
C ASP A 249 -14.66 19.86 -7.53
N ALA A 250 -14.37 21.10 -7.16
CA ALA A 250 -13.03 21.62 -7.23
C ALA A 250 -12.17 21.26 -6.00
N VAL A 251 -12.73 20.57 -5.01
CA VAL A 251 -12.00 19.90 -3.92
C VAL A 251 -11.46 18.56 -4.42
N SER A 252 -10.26 18.18 -3.99
CA SER A 252 -9.58 16.95 -4.44
C SER A 252 -10.30 15.64 -4.08
N VAL A 253 -11.30 15.69 -3.21
CA VAL A 253 -12.12 14.55 -2.79
C VAL A 253 -13.58 15.00 -2.68
N LEU A 254 -14.50 14.21 -3.23
CA LEU A 254 -15.93 14.43 -3.09
C LEU A 254 -16.38 14.20 -1.65
N ALA A 255 -17.29 15.03 -1.17
CA ALA A 255 -17.95 14.80 0.10
C ALA A 255 -18.79 13.52 0.05
N ASP A 256 -18.83 12.78 1.15
CA ASP A 256 -19.54 11.48 1.25
C ASP A 256 -20.67 11.48 2.29
N GLY A 257 -20.95 12.64 2.89
CA GLY A 257 -22.01 12.78 3.87
C GLY A 257 -22.19 14.21 4.35
N ILE A 258 -23.44 14.61 4.50
CA ILE A 258 -23.85 15.94 4.96
C ILE A 258 -24.81 15.74 6.13
N ARG A 259 -24.69 16.57 7.16
CA ARG A 259 -25.62 16.59 8.29
C ARG A 259 -26.00 18.02 8.62
N HIS A 260 -27.28 18.32 8.50
CA HIS A 260 -27.85 19.59 8.95
C HIS A 260 -28.11 19.55 10.46
N ARG A 261 -27.81 20.65 11.14
CA ARG A 261 -28.11 20.92 12.54
C ARG A 261 -28.88 22.23 12.64
N GLU A 262 -29.52 22.47 13.78
CA GLU A 262 -30.26 23.72 14.02
C GLU A 262 -29.38 24.97 13.84
N ASP A 263 -28.10 24.89 14.26
CA ASP A 263 -27.16 26.01 14.24
C ASP A 263 -26.03 25.87 13.22
N GLY A 264 -26.16 24.99 12.21
CA GLY A 264 -25.11 24.84 11.20
C GLY A 264 -25.19 23.60 10.34
N VAL A 265 -24.24 23.48 9.41
CA VAL A 265 -24.12 22.33 8.51
C VAL A 265 -22.75 21.69 8.67
N ARG A 266 -22.72 20.36 8.77
CA ARG A 266 -21.48 19.57 8.82
C ARG A 266 -21.38 18.69 7.58
N VAL A 267 -20.33 18.87 6.81
CA VAL A 267 -20.00 18.03 5.65
C VAL A 267 -18.77 17.20 5.96
N ARG A 268 -18.77 15.93 5.52
CA ARG A 268 -17.64 15.02 5.66
C ARG A 268 -16.96 14.79 4.32
N TYR A 269 -15.64 14.85 4.36
CA TYR A 269 -14.75 14.47 3.28
C TYR A 269 -13.95 13.24 3.71
N PRO A 270 -14.06 12.11 2.99
CA PRO A 270 -13.34 10.89 3.34
C PRO A 270 -11.84 11.02 3.02
N ALA A 271 -11.01 10.42 3.87
CA ALA A 271 -9.57 10.34 3.67
C ALA A 271 -9.08 8.94 4.06
N SER A 272 -9.40 7.93 3.27
CA SER A 272 -8.91 6.57 3.53
C SER A 272 -7.47 6.39 3.05
N PHE A 273 -6.64 5.72 3.85
CA PHE A 273 -5.30 5.27 3.44
C PHE A 273 -5.14 3.81 3.79
N LEU A 274 -5.03 2.93 2.79
CA LEU A 274 -4.88 1.48 2.98
C LEU A 274 -5.93 0.85 3.91
N GLY A 275 -7.19 1.22 3.71
CA GLY A 275 -8.30 0.74 4.52
C GLY A 275 -8.34 1.29 5.94
N LEU A 276 -7.41 2.18 6.33
CA LEU A 276 -7.50 2.95 7.57
C LEU A 276 -8.42 4.16 7.33
N PRO A 277 -9.63 4.19 7.92
CA PRO A 277 -10.56 5.28 7.69
C PRO A 277 -10.10 6.53 8.45
N ARG A 278 -9.82 7.60 7.71
CA ARG A 278 -9.75 8.98 8.21
C ARG A 278 -10.80 9.81 7.49
N CYS A 279 -11.06 10.99 8.01
CA CYS A 279 -11.97 11.94 7.41
C CYS A 279 -11.62 13.35 7.89
N VAL A 280 -12.05 14.34 7.14
CA VAL A 280 -12.02 15.74 7.54
C VAL A 280 -13.44 16.25 7.47
N PHE A 281 -13.85 16.99 8.50
CA PHE A 281 -15.15 17.61 8.57
C PHE A 281 -15.00 19.11 8.36
N VAL A 282 -15.94 19.67 7.61
CA VAL A 282 -16.15 21.11 7.50
C VAL A 282 -17.48 21.43 8.16
N GLU A 283 -17.46 22.34 9.14
CA GLU A 283 -18.63 22.79 9.88
C GLU A 283 -18.85 24.28 9.63
N TRP A 284 -19.95 24.61 8.96
CA TRP A 284 -20.40 25.99 8.82
C TRP A 284 -21.36 26.34 9.96
N ALA A 285 -21.02 27.41 10.67
CA ALA A 285 -21.82 28.03 11.72
C ALA A 285 -22.13 29.49 11.32
N PRO A 286 -23.03 30.20 12.03
CA PRO A 286 -23.30 31.60 11.75
C PRO A 286 -22.02 32.45 11.79
N GLY A 287 -21.60 32.96 10.62
CA GLY A 287 -20.42 33.81 10.47
C GLY A 287 -19.05 33.13 10.61
N ASP A 288 -18.99 31.79 10.73
CA ASP A 288 -17.72 31.07 10.92
C ASP A 288 -17.73 29.69 10.25
N VAL A 289 -16.53 29.15 10.01
CA VAL A 289 -16.31 27.82 9.46
C VAL A 289 -15.13 27.13 10.15
N ALA A 290 -15.38 25.94 10.68
CA ALA A 290 -14.38 25.13 11.34
C ALA A 290 -14.05 23.90 10.50
N VAL A 291 -12.75 23.67 10.27
CA VAL A 291 -12.24 22.44 9.65
C VAL A 291 -11.56 21.61 10.72
N HIS A 292 -11.94 20.34 10.88
CA HIS A 292 -11.33 19.47 11.88
C HIS A 292 -11.19 18.03 11.40
N ARG A 293 -10.20 17.33 11.96
CA ARG A 293 -9.87 15.94 11.64
C ARG A 293 -10.74 14.97 12.44
N GLY A 294 -11.29 13.97 11.76
CA GLY A 294 -12.02 12.85 12.36
C GLY A 294 -11.27 11.53 12.25
N PHE A 295 -11.55 10.59 13.17
CA PHE A 295 -10.88 9.28 13.19
C PHE A 295 -11.83 8.13 13.51
N GLY A 296 -11.55 6.95 12.95
CA GLY A 296 -12.21 5.71 13.36
C GLY A 296 -13.73 5.74 13.12
N ARG A 297 -14.53 5.57 14.19
CA ARG A 297 -15.99 5.48 14.08
C ARG A 297 -16.65 6.75 13.52
N GLU A 298 -16.06 7.92 13.76
CA GLU A 298 -16.60 9.18 13.22
C GLU A 298 -16.59 9.19 11.68
N CYS A 299 -15.62 8.50 11.08
CA CYS A 299 -15.47 8.41 9.63
C CYS A 299 -16.24 7.23 9.01
N SER A 300 -16.78 6.31 9.81
CA SER A 300 -17.50 5.13 9.32
C SER A 300 -19.00 5.12 9.65
N VAL A 301 -19.46 6.03 10.51
CA VAL A 301 -20.90 6.20 10.79
C VAL A 301 -21.56 6.95 9.64
N PHE A 302 -22.73 6.50 9.21
CA PHE A 302 -23.51 7.19 8.18
C PHE A 302 -23.87 8.61 8.64
N MET A 303 -23.54 9.61 7.81
CA MET A 303 -23.99 10.98 7.97
C MET A 303 -25.19 11.14 7.05
N GLY A 304 -26.37 10.88 7.61
CA GLY A 304 -27.64 11.13 6.94
C GLY A 304 -28.06 12.58 7.05
#